data_AF-A0A7C6J1K7-F1
#
_entry.id   AF-A0A7C6J1K7-F1
#
_cell.length_a   1.000
_cell.length_b   1.000
_cell.length_c   1.000
_cell.angle_alpha   90.00
_cell.angle_beta   90.00
_cell.angle_gamma   90.00
#
_symmetry.space_group_name_H-M   'P 1'
#
loop_
_entity.id
_entity.type
_entity.pdbx_description
1 polymer ?
#
loop_
_entity_poly.entity_id
_entity_poly.type
_entity_poly.pdbx_seq_one_letter_code
_entity_poly.pdbx_strand_id
1 'polypeptide(L)'
;MLKDLGIKIIILSRGRSQSITTTKVLPEFIEVLVPESQKSLYEAVVRNPIITTPDDVLGLGKLRNWCIDNFKEETVIMMDDDISRCYSLTGLKSKRLDKEQTLEVLVNTAIMAKDAGCKCFGFTQTDIRKYNATNPFSLCTWVGGVIGVIGKGRKFRNDKFKVDIDFCLENLLTNRILWCDNRFLFSQKRDSNVGGNSEFRTKDSYKDSTNSLKEKWGKYVIISEHNSQLRIKLNVQRKQQIQL
;
A
#
# COMPACT_ATOMS: atom_id res chain seq x y z
N MET A 1 13.74 -10.61 -15.58
CA MET A 1 12.85 -11.10 -14.49
C MET A 1 11.60 -10.25 -14.32
N LEU A 2 11.63 -9.04 -13.73
CA LEU A 2 10.40 -8.25 -13.48
C LEU A 2 9.60 -7.95 -14.76
N LYS A 3 10.29 -7.55 -15.83
CA LYS A 3 9.69 -7.31 -17.16
C LYS A 3 9.01 -8.56 -17.71
N ASP A 4 9.67 -9.70 -17.61
CA ASP A 4 9.16 -10.99 -18.13
C ASP A 4 7.93 -11.47 -17.34
N LEU A 5 7.85 -11.11 -16.05
CA LEU A 5 6.71 -11.35 -15.19
C LEU A 5 5.59 -10.30 -15.34
N GLY A 6 5.80 -9.25 -16.12
CA GLY A 6 4.86 -8.13 -16.25
C GLY A 6 4.63 -7.38 -14.94
N ILE A 7 5.67 -7.20 -14.12
CA ILE A 7 5.61 -6.53 -12.81
C ILE A 7 6.40 -5.21 -12.83
N LYS A 8 5.75 -4.12 -12.47
CA LYS A 8 6.37 -2.83 -12.13
C LYS A 8 6.38 -2.66 -10.61
N ILE A 9 7.52 -2.30 -10.03
CA ILE A 9 7.63 -1.92 -8.62
C ILE A 9 8.08 -0.46 -8.58
N ILE A 10 7.42 0.38 -7.78
CA ILE A 10 7.69 1.81 -7.72
C ILE A 10 7.55 2.36 -6.31
N ILE A 11 8.49 3.22 -5.92
CA ILE A 11 8.41 4.00 -4.67
C ILE A 11 7.73 5.34 -4.98
N LEU A 12 6.65 5.67 -4.28
CA LEU A 12 5.90 6.91 -4.44
C LEU A 12 6.36 7.93 -3.41
N SER A 13 6.90 9.08 -3.85
CA SER A 13 7.43 10.08 -2.92
C SER A 13 7.09 11.52 -3.33
N ARG A 14 6.81 12.36 -2.33
CA ARG A 14 6.56 13.81 -2.49
C ARG A 14 6.97 14.53 -1.21
N GLY A 15 7.82 15.56 -1.32
CA GLY A 15 8.21 16.43 -0.19
C GLY A 15 9.09 15.75 0.85
N ARG A 16 9.73 14.62 0.52
CA ARG A 16 10.46 13.75 1.46
C ARG A 16 11.86 13.37 0.98
N SER A 17 12.48 14.17 0.11
CA SER A 17 13.84 13.90 -0.39
C SER A 17 14.85 13.66 0.75
N GLN A 18 14.74 14.41 1.85
CA GLN A 18 15.64 14.30 3.01
C GLN A 18 15.25 13.21 4.02
N SER A 19 14.04 12.66 3.94
CA SER A 19 13.50 11.72 4.94
C SER A 19 13.00 10.39 4.36
N ILE A 20 13.14 10.19 3.04
CA ILE A 20 12.84 8.93 2.35
C ILE A 20 13.68 7.79 2.93
N THR A 21 13.01 6.69 3.24
CA THR A 21 13.67 5.51 3.84
C THR A 21 13.53 4.25 2.99
N THR A 22 12.52 4.19 2.11
CA THR A 22 12.21 2.99 1.33
C THR A 22 13.28 2.60 0.32
N THR A 23 14.07 3.58 -0.15
CA THR A 23 15.26 3.34 -0.99
C THR A 23 16.32 2.46 -0.31
N LYS A 24 16.30 2.35 1.03
CA LYS A 24 17.20 1.48 1.81
C LYS A 24 16.66 0.06 1.96
N VAL A 25 15.40 -0.19 1.60
CA VAL A 25 14.70 -1.47 1.77
C VAL A 25 14.66 -2.28 0.46
N LEU A 26 14.90 -1.62 -0.68
CA LEU A 26 14.86 -2.24 -2.01
C LEU A 26 16.20 -2.10 -2.75
N PRO A 27 16.43 -2.93 -3.78
CA PRO A 27 17.56 -2.75 -4.69
C PRO A 27 17.58 -1.37 -5.35
N GLU A 28 18.77 -0.87 -5.67
CA GLU A 28 18.95 0.50 -6.20
C GLU A 28 18.32 0.69 -7.59
N PHE A 29 18.09 -0.38 -8.36
CA PHE A 29 17.45 -0.29 -9.67
C PHE A 29 15.93 0.00 -9.60
N ILE A 30 15.31 -0.08 -8.42
CA ILE A 30 13.88 0.25 -8.26
C ILE A 30 13.71 1.76 -8.34
N GLU A 31 12.84 2.22 -9.23
CA GLU A 31 12.63 3.65 -9.45
C GLU A 31 11.89 4.33 -8.28
N VAL A 32 12.09 5.65 -8.17
CA VAL A 32 11.30 6.54 -7.31
C VAL A 32 10.50 7.49 -8.21
N LEU A 33 9.19 7.52 -8.03
CA LEU A 33 8.28 8.44 -8.70
C LEU A 33 8.08 9.70 -7.85
N VAL A 34 8.42 10.84 -8.42
CA VAL A 34 8.34 12.17 -7.77
C VAL A 34 7.69 13.20 -8.69
N PRO A 35 7.19 14.33 -8.17
CA PRO A 35 6.77 15.45 -9.01
C PRO A 35 7.94 16.02 -9.84
N GLU A 36 7.67 16.50 -11.05
CA GLU A 36 8.69 17.10 -11.94
C GLU A 36 9.51 18.18 -11.24
N SER A 37 8.86 19.09 -10.50
CA SER A 37 9.52 20.14 -9.72
C SER A 37 10.48 19.64 -8.64
N GLN A 38 10.37 18.38 -8.21
CA GLN A 38 11.18 17.80 -7.14
C GLN A 38 12.31 16.89 -7.65
N LYS A 39 12.39 16.64 -8.96
CA LYS A 39 13.36 15.70 -9.55
C LYS A 39 14.79 15.94 -9.06
N SER A 40 15.32 17.16 -9.23
CA SER A 40 16.70 17.48 -8.86
C SER A 40 16.97 17.33 -7.36
N LEU A 41 15.96 17.58 -6.50
CA LEU A 41 16.10 17.41 -5.05
C LEU A 41 16.28 15.94 -4.66
N TYR A 42 15.63 15.03 -5.38
CA TYR A 42 15.75 13.59 -5.13
C TYR A 42 17.03 13.02 -5.75
N GLU A 43 17.38 13.41 -6.98
CA GLU A 43 18.63 12.98 -7.64
C GLU A 43 19.88 13.31 -6.80
N ALA A 44 19.83 14.41 -6.02
CA ALA A 44 20.92 14.79 -5.13
C ALA A 44 21.11 13.88 -3.91
N VAL A 45 20.12 13.05 -3.54
CA VAL A 45 20.10 12.32 -2.26
C VAL A 45 19.79 10.84 -2.36
N VAL A 46 19.20 10.37 -3.45
CA VAL A 46 18.96 8.93 -3.70
C VAL A 46 19.75 8.43 -4.89
N ARG A 47 20.16 7.16 -4.85
CA ARG A 47 20.84 6.48 -5.96
C ARG A 47 19.87 5.84 -6.95
N ASN A 48 18.62 5.72 -6.55
CA ASN A 48 17.57 5.11 -7.35
C ASN A 48 17.25 5.96 -8.59
N PRO A 49 16.95 5.34 -9.74
CA PRO A 49 16.48 6.08 -10.91
C PRO A 49 15.21 6.87 -10.58
N ILE A 50 15.17 8.12 -11.02
CA ILE A 50 14.02 8.99 -10.82
C ILE A 50 13.14 9.00 -12.06
N ILE A 51 11.85 8.76 -11.87
CA ILE A 51 10.81 9.02 -12.85
C ILE A 51 9.89 10.11 -12.31
N THR A 52 9.25 10.84 -13.21
CA THR A 52 8.44 12.01 -12.83
C THR A 52 6.96 11.84 -13.15
N THR A 53 6.15 12.56 -12.39
CA THR A 53 4.72 12.78 -12.65
C THR A 53 4.47 14.28 -12.73
N PRO A 54 3.48 14.74 -13.51
CA PRO A 54 3.10 16.15 -13.51
C PRO A 54 2.80 16.67 -12.10
N ASP A 55 3.19 17.91 -11.80
CA ASP A 55 3.11 18.48 -10.45
C ASP A 55 1.66 18.54 -9.91
N ASP A 56 0.68 18.64 -10.82
CA ASP A 56 -0.76 18.73 -10.55
C ASP A 56 -1.41 17.37 -10.19
N VAL A 57 -0.68 16.25 -10.33
CA VAL A 57 -1.06 14.94 -9.79
C VAL A 57 -0.92 14.96 -8.26
N LEU A 58 -1.93 15.55 -7.62
CA LEU A 58 -1.98 15.80 -6.19
C LEU A 58 -2.85 14.78 -5.46
N GLY A 59 -2.32 14.25 -4.36
CA GLY A 59 -2.98 13.28 -3.50
C GLY A 59 -2.71 11.83 -3.91
N LEU A 60 -2.58 10.96 -2.90
CA LEU A 60 -2.20 9.55 -3.08
C LEU A 60 -3.13 8.77 -4.02
N GLY A 61 -4.45 9.02 -3.99
CA GLY A 61 -5.40 8.35 -4.87
C GLY A 61 -5.14 8.66 -6.35
N LYS A 62 -4.97 9.94 -6.70
CA LYS A 62 -4.64 10.36 -8.07
C LYS A 62 -3.28 9.82 -8.52
N LEU A 63 -2.27 9.88 -7.65
CA LEU A 63 -0.93 9.38 -7.96
C LEU A 63 -0.93 7.88 -8.27
N ARG A 64 -1.67 7.08 -7.48
CA ARG A 64 -1.80 5.64 -7.74
C ARG A 64 -2.60 5.34 -9.01
N ASN A 65 -3.64 6.11 -9.29
CA ASN A 65 -4.36 6.00 -10.57
C ASN A 65 -3.44 6.32 -11.75
N TRP A 66 -2.63 7.36 -11.65
CA TRP A 66 -1.62 7.71 -12.66
C TRP A 66 -0.66 6.56 -12.89
N CYS A 67 -0.16 5.90 -11.84
CA CYS A 67 0.69 4.71 -11.97
C CYS A 67 -0.02 3.58 -12.73
N ILE A 68 -1.28 3.30 -12.38
CA ILE A 68 -2.09 2.28 -13.07
C ILE A 68 -2.27 2.63 -14.55
N ASP A 69 -2.44 3.90 -14.91
CA ASP A 69 -2.68 4.30 -16.30
C ASP A 69 -1.41 4.37 -17.15
N ASN A 70 -0.27 4.73 -16.56
CA ASN A 70 0.95 5.03 -17.31
C ASN A 70 1.93 3.86 -17.42
N PHE A 71 1.92 2.91 -16.48
CA PHE A 71 2.76 1.71 -16.58
C PHE A 71 2.10 0.63 -17.43
N LYS A 72 2.89 -0.01 -18.31
CA LYS A 72 2.38 -1.01 -19.26
C LYS A 72 2.28 -2.41 -18.64
N GLU A 73 3.02 -2.63 -17.57
CA GLU A 73 3.05 -3.86 -16.81
C GLU A 73 1.65 -4.19 -16.27
N GLU A 74 1.32 -5.48 -16.28
CA GLU A 74 0.04 -5.97 -15.79
C GLU A 74 -0.08 -5.72 -14.29
N THR A 75 0.99 -5.98 -13.55
CA THR A 75 1.03 -5.78 -12.10
C THR A 75 1.85 -4.56 -11.74
N VAL A 76 1.26 -3.64 -10.98
CA VAL A 76 1.95 -2.46 -10.44
C VAL A 76 1.96 -2.52 -8.92
N ILE A 77 3.15 -2.59 -8.32
CA ILE A 77 3.38 -2.57 -6.88
C ILE A 77 3.85 -1.18 -6.49
N MET A 78 3.00 -0.48 -5.73
CA MET A 78 3.23 0.87 -5.27
C MET A 78 3.59 0.85 -3.79
N MET A 79 4.70 1.49 -3.45
CA MET A 79 5.23 1.55 -2.09
C MET A 79 5.30 2.99 -1.61
N ASP A 80 4.81 3.25 -0.40
CA ASP A 80 5.03 4.51 0.31
C ASP A 80 6.54 4.68 0.60
N ASP A 81 7.00 5.93 0.75
CA ASP A 81 8.41 6.31 0.85
C ASP A 81 9.02 6.28 2.27
N ASP A 82 8.20 6.00 3.29
CA ASP A 82 8.56 5.96 4.71
C ASP A 82 8.63 4.55 5.30
N ILE A 83 8.72 3.54 4.44
CA ILE A 83 9.00 2.16 4.83
C ILE A 83 10.48 2.02 5.20
N SER A 84 10.73 1.63 6.45
CA SER A 84 12.07 1.54 7.02
C SER A 84 12.69 0.14 7.00
N ARG A 85 11.86 -0.91 7.06
CA ARG A 85 12.30 -2.32 7.17
C ARG A 85 11.25 -3.27 6.61
N CYS A 86 11.69 -4.41 6.08
CA CYS A 86 10.85 -5.58 5.82
C CYS A 86 11.24 -6.71 6.79
N TYR A 87 10.26 -7.39 7.36
CA TYR A 87 10.45 -8.51 8.28
C TYR A 87 9.72 -9.76 7.79
N SER A 88 10.36 -10.92 7.89
CA SER A 88 9.68 -12.22 7.90
C SER A 88 9.27 -12.57 9.33
N LEU A 89 8.03 -13.03 9.49
CA LEU A 89 7.40 -13.37 10.78
C LEU A 89 7.20 -14.89 10.96
N THR A 90 7.62 -15.70 9.99
CA THR A 90 7.33 -17.15 9.98
C THR A 90 8.22 -17.97 10.90
N GLY A 91 9.35 -17.44 11.34
CA GLY A 91 10.27 -18.11 12.26
C GLY A 91 9.89 -17.92 13.74
N LEU A 92 10.61 -18.61 14.64
CA LEU A 92 10.49 -18.41 16.09
C LEU A 92 10.75 -16.96 16.52
N LYS A 93 11.56 -16.24 15.74
CA LYS A 93 11.83 -14.81 15.88
C LYS A 93 11.63 -14.15 14.53
N SER A 94 11.14 -12.90 14.55
CA SER A 94 11.07 -12.08 13.35
C SER A 94 12.47 -11.84 12.78
N LYS A 95 12.67 -12.09 11.49
CA LYS A 95 13.94 -11.86 10.78
C LYS A 95 13.80 -10.62 9.91
N ARG A 96 14.72 -9.66 10.03
CA ARG A 96 14.82 -8.54 9.07
C ARG A 96 15.35 -9.07 7.75
N LEU A 97 14.70 -8.70 6.65
CA LEU A 97 15.11 -9.08 5.30
C LEU A 97 16.08 -8.05 4.72
N ASP A 98 16.99 -8.54 3.88
CA ASP A 98 17.82 -7.71 3.00
C ASP A 98 17.03 -7.25 1.75
N LYS A 99 17.69 -6.51 0.86
CA LYS A 99 17.04 -5.87 -0.30
C LYS A 99 16.55 -6.92 -1.30
N GLU A 100 17.37 -7.94 -1.53
CA GLU A 100 17.12 -9.03 -2.45
C GLU A 100 15.97 -9.91 -1.97
N GLN A 101 15.98 -10.32 -0.68
CA GLN A 101 14.88 -11.04 -0.04
C GLN A 101 13.59 -10.22 -0.05
N THR A 102 13.68 -8.90 0.17
CA THR A 102 12.49 -8.04 0.11
C THR A 102 11.89 -8.00 -1.29
N LEU A 103 12.73 -7.91 -2.33
CA LEU A 103 12.29 -7.99 -3.71
C LEU A 103 11.62 -9.34 -4.01
N GLU A 104 12.22 -10.45 -3.58
CA GLU A 104 11.65 -11.79 -3.75
C GLU A 104 10.28 -11.91 -3.08
N VAL A 105 10.11 -11.36 -1.88
CA VAL A 105 8.80 -11.31 -1.20
C VAL A 105 7.76 -10.58 -2.04
N LEU A 106 8.09 -9.39 -2.56
CA LEU A 106 7.17 -8.62 -3.40
C LEU A 106 6.75 -9.38 -4.65
N VAL A 107 7.72 -9.99 -5.35
CA VAL A 107 7.49 -10.75 -6.59
C VAL A 107 6.67 -12.00 -6.31
N ASN A 108 7.04 -12.78 -5.29
CA ASN A 108 6.32 -14.00 -4.94
C ASN A 108 4.89 -13.70 -4.51
N THR A 109 4.67 -12.67 -3.67
CA THR A 109 3.31 -12.26 -3.27
C THR A 109 2.49 -11.79 -4.47
N ALA A 110 3.09 -11.10 -5.44
CA ALA A 110 2.40 -10.71 -6.68
C ALA A 110 1.93 -11.91 -7.49
N ILE A 111 2.80 -12.91 -7.68
CA ILE A 111 2.48 -14.15 -8.39
C ILE A 111 1.37 -14.91 -7.67
N MET A 112 1.53 -15.16 -6.36
CA MET A 112 0.51 -15.86 -5.56
C MET A 112 -0.84 -15.15 -5.59
N ALA A 113 -0.86 -13.82 -5.49
CA ALA A 113 -2.10 -13.06 -5.55
C ALA A 113 -2.77 -13.15 -6.93
N LYS A 114 -1.97 -13.07 -8.01
CA LYS A 114 -2.45 -13.23 -9.38
C LYS A 114 -3.03 -14.62 -9.62
N ASP A 115 -2.32 -15.66 -9.21
CA ASP A 115 -2.75 -17.05 -9.37
C ASP A 115 -4.01 -17.36 -8.54
N ALA A 116 -4.17 -16.70 -7.39
CA ALA A 116 -5.39 -16.75 -6.59
C ALA A 116 -6.56 -15.92 -7.18
N GLY A 117 -6.39 -15.31 -8.36
CA GLY A 117 -7.41 -14.51 -9.02
C GLY A 117 -7.66 -13.13 -8.39
N CYS A 118 -6.77 -12.66 -7.51
CA CYS A 118 -6.90 -11.35 -6.88
C CYS A 118 -6.55 -10.22 -7.87
N LYS A 119 -7.19 -9.07 -7.70
CA LYS A 119 -6.87 -7.82 -8.43
C LYS A 119 -6.15 -6.78 -7.57
N CYS A 120 -6.09 -7.02 -6.25
CA CYS A 120 -5.41 -6.19 -5.28
C CYS A 120 -4.72 -7.08 -4.25
N PHE A 121 -3.50 -6.69 -3.87
CA PHE A 121 -2.77 -7.35 -2.79
C PHE A 121 -1.91 -6.38 -1.99
N GLY A 122 -1.43 -6.84 -0.85
CA GLY A 122 -0.47 -6.14 -0.02
C GLY A 122 -0.07 -6.99 1.18
N PHE A 123 0.34 -6.31 2.24
CA PHE A 123 0.93 -6.94 3.41
C PHE A 123 0.24 -6.51 4.70
N THR A 124 0.44 -7.30 5.75
CA THR A 124 -0.14 -6.97 7.05
C THR A 124 0.37 -5.62 7.54
N GLN A 125 -0.57 -4.85 8.06
CA GLN A 125 -0.33 -3.58 8.72
C GLN A 125 -0.33 -3.72 10.25
N THR A 126 -0.35 -4.95 10.72
CA THR A 126 -0.48 -5.31 12.14
C THR A 126 0.90 -5.40 12.79
N ASP A 127 0.98 -5.01 14.06
CA ASP A 127 2.16 -5.21 14.90
C ASP A 127 2.67 -6.66 14.84
N ILE A 128 4.00 -6.84 14.77
CA ILE A 128 4.67 -8.15 14.68
C ILE A 128 4.22 -9.13 15.76
N ARG A 129 3.90 -8.64 16.97
CA ARG A 129 3.49 -9.46 18.12
C ARG A 129 2.11 -10.09 17.96
N LYS A 130 1.32 -9.60 16.99
CA LYS A 130 -0.03 -10.08 16.70
C LYS A 130 -0.07 -11.02 15.49
N TYR A 131 1.08 -11.40 14.95
CA TYR A 131 1.14 -12.38 13.88
C TYR A 131 0.52 -13.70 14.35
N ASN A 132 -0.43 -14.21 13.57
CA ASN A 132 -1.04 -15.51 13.79
C ASN A 132 -0.54 -16.49 12.72
N ALA A 133 0.33 -17.42 13.13
CA ALA A 133 0.91 -18.42 12.23
C ALA A 133 -0.13 -19.37 11.62
N THR A 134 -1.31 -19.54 12.24
CA THR A 134 -2.41 -20.35 11.68
C THR A 134 -3.23 -19.61 10.62
N ASN A 135 -2.98 -18.31 10.42
CA ASN A 135 -3.63 -17.49 9.40
C ASN A 135 -2.59 -16.66 8.62
N PRO A 136 -1.67 -17.30 7.88
CA PRO A 136 -0.57 -16.64 7.16
C PRO A 136 -1.05 -15.74 6.02
N PHE A 137 -2.29 -15.93 5.55
CA PHE A 137 -2.92 -15.11 4.53
C PHE A 137 -4.28 -14.60 5.02
N SER A 138 -4.59 -13.35 4.70
CA SER A 138 -5.89 -12.75 4.93
C SER A 138 -6.54 -12.44 3.59
N LEU A 139 -7.66 -13.10 3.29
CA LEU A 139 -8.39 -12.92 2.02
C LEU A 139 -9.50 -11.85 2.07
N CYS A 140 -9.73 -11.29 3.26
CA CYS A 140 -10.79 -10.33 3.54
C CYS A 140 -10.29 -9.29 4.55
N THR A 141 -9.55 -8.30 4.07
CA THR A 141 -9.00 -7.19 4.85
C THR A 141 -8.71 -6.00 3.91
N TRP A 142 -8.21 -4.88 4.45
CA TRP A 142 -7.58 -3.84 3.65
C TRP A 142 -6.08 -3.84 3.87
N VAL A 143 -5.35 -3.40 2.85
CA VAL A 143 -3.89 -3.25 2.82
C VAL A 143 -3.54 -1.78 2.57
N GLY A 144 -2.30 -1.39 2.87
CA GLY A 144 -1.79 -0.03 2.76
C GLY A 144 -0.28 -0.01 2.94
N GLY A 145 0.38 1.10 2.61
CA GLY A 145 1.84 1.21 2.61
C GLY A 145 2.50 0.53 1.41
N VAL A 146 2.21 -0.76 1.20
CA VAL A 146 2.56 -1.51 0.00
C VAL A 146 1.30 -2.06 -0.61
N ILE A 147 0.96 -1.59 -1.81
CA ILE A 147 -0.23 -2.03 -2.55
C ILE A 147 0.14 -2.46 -3.95
N GLY A 148 -0.15 -3.72 -4.25
CA GLY A 148 -0.13 -4.27 -5.59
C GLY A 148 -1.50 -4.22 -6.25
N VAL A 149 -1.53 -3.83 -7.52
CA VAL A 149 -2.72 -3.82 -8.38
C VAL A 149 -2.43 -4.68 -9.60
N ILE A 150 -3.32 -5.62 -9.90
CA ILE A 150 -3.17 -6.58 -11.00
C ILE A 150 -4.22 -6.28 -12.08
N GLY A 151 -3.74 -5.98 -13.27
CA GLY A 151 -4.53 -5.56 -14.42
C GLY A 151 -4.96 -4.10 -14.37
N LYS A 152 -5.73 -3.69 -15.39
CA LYS A 152 -6.40 -2.39 -15.43
C LYS A 152 -7.86 -2.56 -15.03
N GLY A 153 -8.42 -1.56 -14.38
CA GLY A 153 -9.84 -1.59 -14.03
C GLY A 153 -10.18 -0.54 -12.99
N ARG A 154 -10.27 -0.99 -11.74
CA ARG A 154 -10.72 -0.19 -10.58
C ARG A 154 -9.76 0.99 -10.33
N LYS A 155 -10.29 2.08 -9.80
CA LYS A 155 -9.56 3.31 -9.52
C LYS A 155 -9.67 3.69 -8.06
N PHE A 156 -8.59 4.23 -7.51
CA PHE A 156 -8.63 4.86 -6.20
C PHE A 156 -9.52 6.11 -6.26
N ARG A 157 -10.35 6.33 -5.23
CA ARG A 157 -11.13 7.56 -5.12
C ARG A 157 -10.26 8.82 -5.02
N ASN A 158 -10.84 9.95 -5.39
CA ASN A 158 -10.20 11.26 -5.35
C ASN A 158 -10.43 11.98 -4.00
N ASP A 159 -10.20 11.28 -2.89
CA ASP A 159 -10.25 11.85 -1.55
C ASP A 159 -8.83 12.05 -1.02
N LYS A 160 -8.64 13.00 -0.10
CA LYS A 160 -7.33 13.25 0.51
C LYS A 160 -6.83 12.06 1.33
N PHE A 161 -7.74 11.35 2.00
CA PHE A 161 -7.39 10.24 2.90
C PHE A 161 -8.23 8.98 2.65
N LYS A 162 -7.74 7.86 3.19
CA LYS A 162 -8.42 6.55 3.21
C LYS A 162 -8.73 5.95 1.84
N VAL A 163 -7.98 6.37 0.81
CA VAL A 163 -8.11 5.86 -0.56
C VAL A 163 -7.85 4.35 -0.66
N ASP A 164 -6.95 3.83 0.17
CA ASP A 164 -6.58 2.41 0.24
C ASP A 164 -7.76 1.55 0.69
N ILE A 165 -8.47 2.02 1.72
CA ILE A 165 -9.62 1.32 2.30
C ILE A 165 -10.76 1.24 1.28
N ASP A 166 -11.02 2.36 0.60
CA ASP A 166 -12.00 2.44 -0.48
C ASP A 166 -11.70 1.44 -1.60
N PHE A 167 -10.46 1.44 -2.10
CA PHE A 167 -10.02 0.53 -3.15
C PHE A 167 -10.10 -0.95 -2.73
N CYS A 168 -9.72 -1.25 -1.50
CA CYS A 168 -9.82 -2.61 -0.95
C CYS A 168 -11.28 -3.06 -0.84
N LEU A 169 -12.18 -2.20 -0.37
CA LEU A 169 -13.62 -2.50 -0.31
C LEU A 169 -14.22 -2.75 -1.69
N GLU A 170 -13.84 -1.93 -2.67
CA GLU A 170 -14.31 -2.12 -4.05
C GLU A 170 -13.88 -3.49 -4.59
N ASN A 171 -12.63 -3.89 -4.36
CA ASN A 171 -12.13 -5.23 -4.72
C ASN A 171 -12.86 -6.35 -3.94
N LEU A 172 -13.03 -6.19 -2.64
CA LEU A 172 -13.71 -7.20 -1.81
C LEU A 172 -15.17 -7.37 -2.17
N LEU A 173 -15.87 -6.33 -2.62
CA LEU A 173 -17.28 -6.39 -2.98
C LEU A 173 -17.49 -6.87 -4.42
N THR A 174 -16.56 -6.58 -5.33
CA THR A 174 -16.69 -6.92 -6.76
C THR A 174 -15.92 -8.18 -7.14
N ASN A 175 -14.62 -8.23 -6.84
CA ASN A 175 -13.75 -9.37 -7.11
C ASN A 175 -13.84 -10.45 -6.02
N ARG A 176 -14.53 -10.15 -4.90
CA ARG A 176 -14.81 -11.05 -3.76
C ARG A 176 -13.60 -11.50 -2.95
N ILE A 177 -12.39 -11.16 -3.38
CA ILE A 177 -11.14 -11.55 -2.76
C ILE A 177 -10.11 -10.42 -2.84
N LEU A 178 -9.27 -10.31 -1.81
CA LEU A 178 -8.07 -9.48 -1.77
C LEU A 178 -6.97 -10.27 -1.10
N TRP A 179 -5.74 -10.19 -1.58
CA TRP A 179 -4.63 -10.94 -0.97
C TRP A 179 -3.83 -10.10 0.02
N CYS A 180 -3.83 -10.47 1.30
CA CYS A 180 -2.92 -9.88 2.29
C CYS A 180 -1.98 -10.96 2.83
N ASP A 181 -0.69 -10.82 2.55
CA ASP A 181 0.35 -11.70 3.09
C ASP A 181 0.69 -11.27 4.52
N ASN A 182 0.30 -12.08 5.51
CA ASN A 182 0.55 -11.78 6.92
C ASN A 182 1.92 -12.25 7.38
N ARG A 183 2.62 -13.03 6.57
CA ARG A 183 3.96 -13.57 6.90
C ARG A 183 5.04 -12.50 6.88
N PHE A 184 4.79 -11.38 6.22
CA PHE A 184 5.74 -10.29 6.06
C PHE A 184 5.18 -8.96 6.53
N LEU A 185 6.00 -8.19 7.25
CA LEU A 185 5.66 -6.83 7.69
C LEU A 185 6.60 -5.82 7.05
N PHE A 186 6.02 -4.83 6.37
CA PHE A 186 6.70 -3.60 5.96
C PHE A 186 6.50 -2.54 7.05
N SER A 187 7.55 -2.26 7.81
CA SER A 187 7.52 -1.39 8.98
C SER A 187 7.71 0.07 8.59
N GLN A 188 6.74 0.91 8.97
CA GLN A 188 6.73 2.36 8.71
C GLN A 188 6.43 3.13 10.00
N LYS A 189 6.99 4.35 10.14
CA LYS A 189 6.62 5.27 11.23
C LYS A 189 5.39 6.07 10.80
N ARG A 190 4.21 5.66 11.27
CA ARG A 190 2.95 6.31 10.90
C ARG A 190 2.83 7.71 11.53
N ASP A 191 2.32 8.65 10.73
CA ASP A 191 1.78 9.95 11.13
C ASP A 191 2.72 10.98 11.79
N SER A 192 4.02 10.71 11.90
CA SER A 192 5.00 11.67 12.46
C SER A 192 5.94 12.30 11.43
N ASN A 193 5.91 11.87 10.17
CA ASN A 193 6.84 12.35 9.14
C ASN A 193 6.23 13.51 8.34
N VAL A 194 6.96 14.63 8.27
CA VAL A 194 6.60 15.80 7.47
C VAL A 194 6.77 15.46 5.99
N GLY A 195 5.88 15.97 5.14
CA GLY A 195 5.87 15.68 3.70
C GLY A 195 4.81 14.68 3.27
N GLY A 196 4.49 14.65 1.98
CA GLY A 196 3.46 13.81 1.40
C GLY A 196 2.05 14.25 1.82
N ASN A 197 1.14 13.29 2.06
CA ASN A 197 -0.24 13.61 2.45
C ASN A 197 -0.38 14.30 3.82
N SER A 198 0.67 14.36 4.65
CA SER A 198 0.62 15.10 5.91
C SER A 198 0.65 16.62 5.70
N GLU A 199 1.23 17.11 4.61
CA GLU A 199 1.23 18.55 4.25
C GLU A 199 -0.19 19.08 4.04
N PHE A 200 -1.11 18.23 3.57
CA PHE A 200 -2.48 18.60 3.25
C PHE A 200 -3.48 18.26 4.36
N ARG A 201 -3.01 17.77 5.52
CA ARG A 201 -3.86 17.18 6.56
C ARG A 201 -4.33 18.23 7.56
N THR A 202 -5.59 18.62 7.43
CA THR A 202 -6.36 19.30 8.49
C THR A 202 -7.29 18.31 9.19
N LYS A 203 -7.70 18.62 10.44
CA LYS A 203 -8.70 17.79 11.16
C LYS A 203 -10.00 17.66 10.35
N ASP A 204 -10.45 18.75 9.74
CA ASP A 204 -11.68 18.78 8.95
C ASP A 204 -11.57 17.92 7.69
N SER A 205 -10.50 18.07 6.90
CA SER A 205 -10.33 17.26 5.69
C SER A 205 -10.20 15.76 5.96
N TYR A 206 -9.64 15.38 7.12
CA TYR A 206 -9.60 14.00 7.57
C TYR A 206 -10.99 13.49 7.96
N LYS A 207 -11.79 14.32 8.65
CA LYS A 207 -13.19 14.03 8.99
C LYS A 207 -14.04 13.90 7.73
N ASP A 208 -13.90 14.80 6.77
CA ASP A 208 -14.63 14.78 5.49
C ASP A 208 -14.32 13.51 4.70
N SER A 209 -13.04 13.14 4.57
CA SER A 209 -12.64 11.89 3.92
C SER A 209 -13.23 10.66 4.63
N THR A 210 -13.34 10.71 5.95
CA THR A 210 -13.92 9.63 6.75
C THR A 210 -15.44 9.54 6.58
N ASN A 211 -16.13 10.69 6.53
CA ASN A 211 -17.56 10.78 6.27
C ASN A 211 -17.92 10.29 4.87
N SER A 212 -17.22 10.77 3.84
CA SER A 212 -17.35 10.29 2.45
C SER A 212 -17.19 8.77 2.35
N LEU A 213 -16.23 8.19 3.10
CA LEU A 213 -16.04 6.74 3.12
C LEU A 213 -17.25 6.02 3.75
N LYS A 214 -17.79 6.56 4.84
CA LYS A 214 -18.97 6.01 5.51
C LYS A 214 -20.23 6.13 4.66
N GLU A 215 -20.41 7.26 3.98
CA GLU A 215 -21.55 7.50 3.07
C GLU A 215 -21.53 6.52 1.90
N LYS A 216 -20.35 6.33 1.27
CA LYS A 216 -20.20 5.41 0.14
C LYS A 216 -20.43 3.95 0.51
N TRP A 217 -19.88 3.50 1.65
CA TRP A 217 -19.84 2.07 1.98
C TRP A 217 -20.82 1.63 3.06
N GLY A 218 -21.41 2.56 3.80
CA GLY A 218 -22.42 2.31 4.83
C GLY A 218 -22.05 1.15 5.74
N LYS A 219 -22.86 0.09 5.72
CA LYS A 219 -22.70 -1.11 6.56
C LYS A 219 -21.39 -1.87 6.38
N TYR A 220 -20.65 -1.67 5.28
CA TYR A 220 -19.40 -2.39 5.01
C TYR A 220 -18.19 -1.79 5.72
N VAL A 221 -18.34 -0.62 6.36
CA VAL A 221 -17.28 0.04 7.13
C VAL A 221 -17.81 0.41 8.51
N ILE A 222 -17.12 -0.07 9.53
CA ILE A 222 -17.34 0.32 10.92
C ILE A 222 -16.24 1.29 11.30
N ILE A 223 -16.64 2.51 11.66
CA ILE A 223 -15.73 3.57 12.10
C ILE A 223 -15.99 3.77 13.59
N SER A 224 -14.96 3.59 14.39
CA SER A 224 -15.00 3.82 15.84
C SER A 224 -13.81 4.66 16.27
N GLU A 225 -13.88 5.22 17.48
CA GLU A 225 -12.78 5.97 18.08
C GLU A 225 -12.17 5.16 19.23
N HIS A 226 -10.85 5.14 19.32
CA HIS A 226 -10.12 4.49 20.40
C HIS A 226 -8.87 5.31 20.72
N ASN A 227 -8.72 5.77 21.96
CA ASN A 227 -7.63 6.65 22.41
C ASN A 227 -7.41 7.85 21.48
N SER A 228 -8.49 8.56 21.12
CA SER A 228 -8.48 9.71 20.21
C SER A 228 -7.98 9.42 18.79
N GLN A 229 -7.90 8.14 18.40
CA GLN A 229 -7.59 7.71 17.06
C GLN A 229 -8.79 7.03 16.41
N LEU A 230 -9.09 7.40 15.17
CA LEU A 230 -10.11 6.73 14.37
C LEU A 230 -9.63 5.34 13.96
N ARG A 231 -10.39 4.32 14.37
CA ARG A 231 -10.24 2.94 13.98
C ARG A 231 -11.27 2.61 12.90
N ILE A 232 -10.79 2.08 11.79
CA ILE A 232 -11.63 1.62 10.69
C ILE A 232 -11.54 0.10 10.61
N LYS A 233 -12.69 -0.57 10.69
CA LYS A 233 -12.84 -2.02 10.51
C LYS A 233 -13.74 -2.29 9.31
N LEU A 234 -13.33 -3.23 8.46
CA LEU A 234 -14.20 -3.70 7.39
C LEU A 234 -15.26 -4.65 7.96
N ASN A 235 -16.48 -4.52 7.46
CA ASN A 235 -17.59 -5.41 7.77
C ASN A 235 -18.07 -6.10 6.49
N VAL A 236 -17.19 -6.93 5.94
CA VAL A 236 -17.47 -7.75 4.76
C VAL A 236 -17.42 -9.21 5.20
N GLN A 237 -18.56 -9.91 5.10
CA GLN A 237 -18.62 -11.33 5.44
C GLN A 237 -18.22 -12.16 4.21
N ARG A 238 -17.10 -12.87 4.32
CA ARG A 238 -16.59 -13.79 3.30
C ARG A 238 -16.30 -15.19 3.82
N LYS A 239 -15.96 -15.33 5.10
CA LYS A 239 -15.82 -16.65 5.72
C LYS A 239 -17.22 -17.19 6.01
N GLN A 240 -17.46 -18.44 5.63
CA GLN A 240 -18.66 -19.17 6.00
C GLN A 240 -18.75 -19.22 7.53
N GLN A 241 -19.92 -18.91 8.07
CA GLN A 241 -20.22 -19.17 9.48
C GLN A 241 -20.57 -20.65 9.56
N ILE A 242 -19.63 -21.45 10.05
CA ILE A 242 -19.91 -22.85 10.37
C ILE A 242 -20.58 -22.82 11.74
N GLN A 243 -21.88 -23.11 11.78
CA GLN A 243 -22.53 -23.51 13.03
C GLN A 243 -22.12 -24.95 13.28
N LEU A 244 -21.31 -25.16 14.32
CA LEU A 244 -20.94 -26.48 14.82
C LEU A 244 -21.94 -26.91 15.88
#